data_AF-A0A2W1JHA5-F1
#
_entry.id   AF-A0A2W1JHA5-F1
#
_cell.length_a   1.000
_cell.length_b   1.000
_cell.length_c   1.000
_cell.angle_alpha   90.00
_cell.angle_beta   90.00
_cell.angle_gamma   90.00
#
_symmetry.space_group_name_H-M   'P 1'
#
loop_
_entity.id
_entity.type
_entity.pdbx_description
1 polymer ?
#
loop_
_entity_poly.entity_id
_entity_poly.type
_entity_poly.pdbx_seq_one_letter_code
_entity_poly.pdbx_strand_id
1 'polypeptide(L)' 'MQVGDSIRVKESVTVYHYPDHRNQPFDLRGQTGEIMAILESWRGRAISPNLPVHVKFDNKFTAHFLDNELEPISQGVVRP' A
#
# COMPACT_ATOMS: atom_id res chain seq x y z
N MET A 1 3.95 9.80 4.68
CA MET A 1 3.32 8.48 4.80
C MET A 1 3.75 7.90 6.11
N GLN A 2 2.79 7.59 6.98
CA GLN A 2 2.99 6.95 8.27
C GLN A 2 2.03 5.76 8.38
N VAL A 3 2.30 4.85 9.31
CA VAL A 3 1.39 3.75 9.63
C VAL A 3 0.03 4.33 10.07
N GLY A 4 -1.05 3.83 9.49
CA GLY A 4 -2.42 4.32 9.68
C GLY A 4 -2.88 5.36 8.66
N ASP A 5 -2.00 5.85 7.77
CA ASP A 5 -2.44 6.75 6.70
C ASP A 5 -3.28 6.01 5.66
N SER A 6 -4.38 6.64 5.23
CA SER A 6 -5.12 6.24 4.05
C SER A 6 -4.36 6.67 2.79
N ILE A 7 -4.10 5.73 1.91
CA ILE A 7 -3.39 5.95 0.65
C ILE A 7 -4.23 5.50 -0.54
N ARG A 8 -3.89 6.04 -1.70
CA ARG A 8 -4.36 5.60 -3.01
C ARG A 8 -3.18 5.17 -3.86
N VAL A 9 -3.36 4.11 -4.64
CA VAL A 9 -2.36 3.67 -5.62
C VAL A 9 -2.51 4.54 -6.86
N LYS A 10 -1.48 5.31 -7.23
CA LYS A 10 -1.53 6.22 -8.40
C LYS A 10 -0.90 5.60 -9.66
N GLU A 11 0.10 4.74 -9.47
CA GLU A 11 0.78 4.01 -10.54
C GLU A 11 0.07 2.68 -10.88
N SER A 12 0.36 2.13 -12.05
CA SER A 12 -0.14 0.80 -12.44
C SER A 12 0.70 -0.29 -11.77
N VAL A 13 0.10 -1.03 -10.84
CA VAL A 13 0.76 -2.08 -10.07
C VAL A 13 -0.02 -3.37 -10.27
N THR A 14 0.52 -4.25 -11.12
CA THR A 14 -0.11 -5.54 -11.43
C THR A 14 0.32 -6.60 -10.44
N VAL A 15 -0.66 -7.23 -9.78
CA VAL A 15 -0.45 -8.33 -8.82
C VAL A 15 -1.17 -9.60 -9.29
N TYR A 16 -0.75 -10.75 -8.74
CA TYR A 16 -1.31 -12.06 -9.08
C TYR A 16 -1.90 -12.79 -7.85
N HIS A 17 -1.75 -12.22 -6.66
CA HIS A 17 -2.21 -12.78 -5.39
C HIS A 17 -3.48 -12.10 -4.85
N TYR A 18 -4.21 -11.39 -5.71
CA TYR A 18 -5.48 -10.79 -5.32
C TYR A 18 -6.51 -11.90 -5.01
N PRO A 19 -7.24 -11.85 -3.88
CA PRO A 19 -8.07 -12.97 -3.40
C PRO A 19 -9.13 -13.43 -4.39
N ASP A 20 -9.76 -12.48 -5.10
CA ASP A 20 -10.83 -12.73 -6.08
C ASP A 20 -10.29 -13.03 -7.49
N HIS A 21 -9.02 -12.71 -7.76
CA HIS A 21 -8.36 -12.85 -9.06
C HIS A 21 -7.05 -13.63 -8.93
N ARG A 22 -7.09 -14.78 -8.26
CA ARG A 22 -5.89 -15.61 -8.02
C ARG A 22 -5.25 -16.04 -9.33
N ASN A 23 -3.93 -15.91 -9.42
CA ASN A 23 -3.10 -16.23 -10.58
C ASN A 23 -3.48 -15.47 -11.86
N GLN A 24 -4.27 -14.41 -11.75
CA GLN A 24 -4.65 -13.54 -12.86
C GLN A 24 -4.02 -12.16 -12.64
N PRO A 25 -3.53 -11.50 -13.71
CA PRO A 25 -3.00 -10.14 -13.59
C PRO A 25 -4.14 -9.19 -13.19
N PHE A 26 -3.96 -8.51 -12.06
CA PHE A 26 -4.91 -7.54 -11.55
C PHE A 26 -4.21 -6.23 -11.23
N ASP A 27 -4.64 -5.13 -11.86
CA ASP A 27 -4.07 -3.80 -11.63
C ASP A 27 -4.71 -3.14 -10.39
N LEU A 28 -3.88 -2.67 -9.48
CA LEU A 28 -4.29 -2.00 -8.25
C LEU A 28 -4.44 -0.49 -8.40
N ARG A 29 -4.15 0.08 -9.58
CA ARG A 29 -4.26 1.51 -9.83
C ARG A 29 -5.64 2.04 -9.46
N GLY A 30 -5.65 3.12 -8.67
CA GLY A 30 -6.85 3.78 -8.22
C GLY A 30 -7.50 3.16 -6.97
N GLN A 31 -7.05 2.00 -6.50
CA GLN A 31 -7.53 1.45 -5.24
C GLN A 31 -6.99 2.24 -4.04
N THR A 32 -7.79 2.24 -2.99
CA THR A 32 -7.49 2.87 -1.71
C THR A 32 -7.23 1.81 -0.65
N GLY A 33 -6.29 2.09 0.24
CA GLY A 33 -5.95 1.19 1.33
C GLY A 33 -5.32 1.95 2.49
N GLU A 34 -4.91 1.22 3.51
CA GLU A 34 -4.30 1.77 4.72
C GLU A 34 -2.88 1.21 4.89
N ILE A 35 -1.92 2.08 5.24
CA ILE A 35 -0.56 1.65 5.55
C ILE A 35 -0.55 0.89 6.87
N MET A 36 -0.25 -0.41 6.81
CA MET A 36 -0.13 -1.26 7.99
C MET A 36 1.26 -1.20 8.63
N ALA A 37 2.30 -1.09 7.81
CA ALA A 37 3.68 -1.06 8.27
C ALA A 37 4.60 -0.42 7.23
N ILE A 38 5.71 0.14 7.70
CA ILE A 38 6.84 0.56 6.85
C ILE A 38 8.04 -0.26 7.31
N LEU A 39 8.57 -1.10 6.41
CA LEU A 39 9.58 -2.10 6.72
C LEU A 39 10.99 -1.51 6.65
N GLU A 40 11.49 -1.01 7.79
CA GLU A 40 12.88 -0.51 7.89
C GLU A 40 13.78 -1.39 8.77
N SER A 41 13.19 -2.00 9.80
CA SER A 41 13.91 -2.89 10.70
C SER A 41 13.09 -4.13 11.07
N TRP A 42 13.79 -5.25 11.22
CA TRP A 42 13.21 -6.51 11.67
C TRP A 42 13.99 -7.03 12.88
N ARG A 43 13.31 -7.13 14.03
CA ARG A 43 13.88 -7.63 15.30
C ARG A 43 15.22 -6.97 15.66
N GLY A 44 15.32 -5.65 15.48
CA GLY A 44 16.53 -4.88 15.79
C GLY A 44 17.64 -4.94 14.73
N ARG A 45 17.39 -5.56 13.58
CA ARG A 45 18.31 -5.52 12.42
C ARG A 45 17.72 -4.64 11.32
N ALA A 46 18.52 -3.74 10.76
CA ALA A 46 18.14 -2.99 9.58
C ALA A 46 17.91 -3.95 8.41
N ILE A 47 16.83 -3.75 7.68
CA ILE A 47 16.50 -4.49 6.46
C ILE A 47 16.36 -3.48 5.32
N SER A 48 16.63 -3.93 4.09
CA SER A 48 16.53 -3.10 2.89
C SER A 48 15.54 -3.70 1.88
N PRO A 49 14.25 -3.78 2.22
CA PRO A 49 13.23 -4.22 1.27
C PRO A 49 13.06 -3.20 0.15
N ASN A 50 12.98 -3.68 -1.09
CA ASN A 50 12.76 -2.82 -2.25
C ASN A 50 11.33 -2.23 -2.30
N LEU A 51 10.39 -2.85 -1.58
CA LEU A 51 8.98 -2.44 -1.44
C LEU A 51 8.67 -2.33 0.06
N PRO A 52 9.09 -1.25 0.73
CA PRO A 52 9.03 -1.16 2.19
C PRO A 52 7.60 -0.91 2.73
N VAL A 53 6.70 -0.33 1.93
CA VAL A 53 5.37 0.07 2.39
C VAL A 53 4.41 -1.10 2.30
N HIS A 54 3.93 -1.57 3.44
CA HIS A 54 2.95 -2.64 3.51
C HIS A 54 1.55 -2.05 3.68
N VAL A 55 0.69 -2.27 2.68
CA VAL A 55 -0.67 -1.70 2.62
C VAL A 55 -1.69 -2.82 2.72
N LYS A 56 -2.75 -2.58 3.50
CA LYS A 56 -3.93 -3.44 3.59
C LYS A 56 -5.12 -2.80 2.87
N PHE A 57 -5.85 -3.65 2.16
CA PHE A 57 -7.09 -3.33 1.46
C PHE A 57 -8.27 -4.08 2.10
N ASP A 58 -9.50 -3.70 1.74
CA ASP A 58 -10.73 -4.16 2.39
C ASP A 58 -10.91 -5.69 2.39
N ASN A 59 -10.47 -6.38 1.34
CA ASN A 59 -10.69 -7.83 1.19
C ASN A 59 -9.64 -8.71 1.91
N LYS A 60 -9.06 -8.21 3.02
CA LYS A 60 -7.86 -8.76 3.70
C LYS A 60 -6.65 -8.91 2.77
N PHE A 61 -6.72 -8.29 1.60
CA PHE A 61 -5.63 -8.27 0.63
C PHE A 61 -4.54 -7.34 1.15
N THR A 62 -3.31 -7.79 1.02
CA THR A 62 -2.13 -7.00 1.39
C THR A 62 -1.14 -7.02 0.25
N ALA A 63 -0.51 -5.88 0.02
CA ALA A 63 0.52 -5.73 -0.99
C ALA A 63 1.61 -4.79 -0.48
N HIS A 64 2.79 -4.97 -1.06
CA HIS A 64 3.97 -4.15 -0.78
C HIS A 64 4.16 -3.18 -1.93
N PHE A 65 4.49 -1.94 -1.61
CA PHE A 65 4.65 -0.84 -2.57
C PHE A 65 5.91 -0.03 -2.25
N LEU A 66 6.33 0.76 -3.23
CA LEU A 66 7.21 1.90 -3.03
C LEU A 66 6.41 3.16 -2.69
N ASP A 67 7.04 4.08 -1.97
CA ASP A 67 6.48 5.39 -1.63
C ASP A 67 6.04 6.19 -2.88
N ASN A 68 6.74 6.02 -4.00
CA ASN A 68 6.47 6.75 -5.23
C ASN A 68 5.28 6.19 -6.02
N GLU A 69 4.77 4.99 -5.70
CA GLU A 69 3.60 4.37 -6.34
C GLU A 69 2.29 4.79 -5.67
N LEU A 70 2.40 5.35 -4.45
CA LEU A 70 1.29 5.70 -3.58
C LEU A 70 1.11 7.22 -3.49
N GLU A 71 -0.10 7.66 -3.18
CA GLU A 71 -0.43 9.02 -2.81
C GLU A 71 -1.28 9.04 -1.52
N PRO A 72 -0.98 9.91 -0.54
CA PRO A 72 -1.80 10.02 0.65
C PRO A 72 -3.15 10.65 0.31
N ILE A 73 -4.23 10.04 0.77
CA ILE A 73 -5.57 10.63 0.70
C ILE A 73 -5.66 11.61 1.86
N SER A 74 -5.11 12.82 1.65
CA SER A 74 -5.29 13.90 2.59
C SER A 74 -6.79 14.21 2.62
N GLN A 75 -7.49 13.77 3.68
CA GLN A 75 -8.85 14.22 3.96
C GLN A 75 -8.78 15.74 4.01
N GLY A 76 -9.34 16.40 2.98
CA GLY A 76 -9.42 17.84 2.93
C GLY A 76 -10.10 18.30 4.20
N VAL A 77 -9.35 18.94 5.09
CA VAL A 77 -9.93 19.71 6.18
C VAL A 77 -10.71 20.82 5.47
N VAL A 78 -12.02 20.61 5.32
CA VAL A 78 -12.98 21.67 5.07
C VAL A 78 -12.86 22.59 6.28
N ARG A 79 -12.03 23.62 6.17
CA ARG A 79 -12.03 24.73 7.11
C ARG A 79 -13.16 25.67 6.67
N PRO A 80 -14.05 26.07 7.61
CA PRO A 80 -15.16 26.98 7.33
C PRO A 80 -14.68 28.38 6.95
#